data_AF-A0AAE3LX28-F1
#
_entry.id   AF-A0AAE3LX28-F1
#
_cell.length_a   1.000
_cell.length_b   1.000
_cell.length_c   1.000
_cell.angle_alpha   90.00
_cell.angle_beta   90.00
_cell.angle_gamma   90.00
#
_symmetry.space_group_name_H-M   'P 1'
#
loop_
_entity.id
_entity.type
_entity.pdbx_description
1 polymer ?
#
loop_
_entity_poly.entity_id
_entity_poly.type
_entity_poly.pdbx_seq_one_letter_code
_entity_poly.pdbx_strand_id
1 'polypeptide(L)'
;MNIIDQARQAYAPKTSALRTGRSAEHQLFSEVTARLRTTADKLPSGFPAFAEAIHANRAVWTHLASQVADDDNALSKDLRARIFYLAEFTSF
;
A
#
# COMPACT_ATOMS: atom_id res chain seq x y z
N MET A 1 0.97 -13.34 43.63
CA MET A 1 0.88 -12.56 42.38
C MET A 1 1.42 -11.17 42.67
N ASN A 2 2.55 -10.78 42.06
CA ASN A 2 3.29 -9.58 42.43
C ASN A 2 2.74 -8.33 41.74
N ILE A 3 2.39 -7.30 42.51
CA ILE A 3 1.77 -6.05 42.04
C ILE A 3 2.71 -5.29 41.09
N ILE A 4 4.02 -5.45 41.27
CA ILE A 4 5.05 -4.82 40.42
C ILE A 4 5.04 -5.43 39.01
N ASP A 5 4.80 -6.74 38.90
CA ASP A 5 4.73 -7.43 37.60
C ASP A 5 3.43 -7.08 36.85
N GLN A 6 2.33 -6.88 37.57
CA GLN A 6 1.07 -6.35 37.00
C GLN A 6 1.22 -4.90 36.51
N ALA A 7 1.90 -4.04 37.28
CA ALA A 7 2.18 -2.67 36.87
C ALA A 7 3.09 -2.63 35.63
N ARG A 8 4.11 -3.48 35.57
CA ARG A 8 4.97 -3.62 34.38
C ARG A 8 4.20 -4.09 33.14
N GLN A 9 3.24 -5.01 33.27
CA GLN A 9 2.41 -5.44 32.14
C GLN A 9 1.38 -4.38 31.71
N ALA A 10 0.94 -3.52 32.64
CA ALA A 10 0.03 -2.41 32.35
C ALA A 10 0.75 -1.22 31.67
N TYR A 11 2.00 -0.94 32.06
CA TYR A 11 2.85 0.11 31.46
C TYR A 11 3.75 -0.39 30.32
N ALA A 12 3.89 -1.71 30.14
CA ALA A 12 4.51 -2.26 28.95
C ALA A 12 3.72 -1.73 27.75
N PRO A 13 4.38 -1.13 26.74
CA PRO A 13 3.66 -0.65 25.58
C PRO A 13 2.95 -1.85 24.96
N LYS A 14 1.63 -1.91 25.12
CA LYS A 14 0.74 -2.74 24.29
C LYS A 14 0.67 -2.16 22.89
N THR A 15 1.82 -1.77 22.33
CA THR A 15 1.96 -1.56 20.90
C THR A 15 2.14 -2.95 20.31
N SER A 16 1.05 -3.71 20.27
CA SER A 16 0.81 -4.55 19.09
C SER A 16 1.23 -3.71 17.91
N ALA A 17 2.07 -4.19 17.00
CA ALA A 17 2.43 -3.45 15.82
C ALA A 17 1.13 -2.98 15.15
N LEU A 18 0.75 -1.73 15.40
CA LEU A 18 -0.50 -1.16 14.96
C LEU A 18 -0.26 -1.02 13.47
N ARG A 19 -0.70 -2.03 12.72
CA ARG A 19 -0.73 -1.97 11.26
C ARG A 19 -1.81 -0.93 10.93
N THR A 20 -1.45 0.34 11.07
CA THR A 20 -2.30 1.47 10.70
C THR A 20 -2.60 1.37 9.20
N GLY A 21 -3.74 1.91 8.75
CA GLY A 21 -4.07 1.93 7.31
C GLY A 21 -2.90 2.45 6.46
N ARG A 22 -2.21 3.49 6.95
CA ARG A 22 -1.00 4.04 6.32
C ARG A 22 0.16 3.05 6.19
N SER A 23 0.39 2.21 7.20
CA SER A 23 1.44 1.18 7.13
C SER A 23 1.10 0.08 6.12
N ALA A 24 -0.18 -0.25 5.97
CA ALA A 24 -0.66 -1.21 4.99
C ALA A 24 -0.53 -0.65 3.56
N GLU A 25 -0.91 0.61 3.34
CA GLU A 25 -0.70 1.32 2.07
C GLU A 25 0.77 1.35 1.68
N HIS A 26 1.65 1.74 2.61
CA HIS A 26 3.09 1.77 2.36
C HIS A 26 3.65 0.39 2.00
N GLN A 27 3.23 -0.65 2.71
CA GLN A 27 3.63 -2.02 2.41
C GLN A 27 3.18 -2.44 1.00
N LEU A 28 1.92 -2.15 0.65
CA LEU A 28 1.36 -2.47 -0.66
C LEU A 28 2.17 -1.83 -1.80
N PHE A 29 2.48 -0.53 -1.68
CA PHE A 29 3.33 0.16 -2.65
C PHE A 29 4.73 -0.44 -2.74
N SER A 30 5.34 -0.73 -1.60
CA SER A 30 6.69 -1.31 -1.54
C SER A 30 6.75 -2.68 -2.22
N GLU A 31 5.73 -3.51 -1.97
CA GLU A 31 5.63 -4.86 -2.54
C GLU A 31 5.42 -4.83 -4.06
N VAL A 32 4.46 -4.03 -4.53
CA VAL A 32 4.16 -3.93 -5.96
C VAL A 32 5.33 -3.35 -6.75
N THR A 33 5.97 -2.31 -6.24
CA THR A 33 7.13 -1.68 -6.92
C THR A 33 8.35 -2.61 -6.94
N ALA A 34 8.60 -3.35 -5.86
CA ALA A 34 9.64 -4.38 -5.83
C ALA A 34 9.34 -5.53 -6.82
N ARG A 35 8.08 -5.99 -6.90
CA ARG A 35 7.66 -7.04 -7.83
C ARG A 35 7.84 -6.60 -9.29
N LEU A 36 7.47 -5.36 -9.62
CA LEU A 36 7.70 -4.79 -10.96
C LEU A 36 9.19 -4.79 -11.32
N ARG A 37 10.06 -4.29 -10.44
CA ARG A 37 11.50 -4.26 -10.68
C ARG A 37 12.09 -5.66 -10.88
N THR A 38 11.82 -6.56 -9.94
CA THR A 38 12.40 -7.92 -9.95
C THR A 38 11.93 -8.78 -11.13
N THR A 39 10.74 -8.52 -11.67
CA THR A 39 10.22 -9.22 -12.85
C THR A 39 10.70 -8.58 -14.16
N ALA A 40 10.90 -7.25 -14.18
CA ALA A 40 11.51 -6.55 -15.31
C ALA A 40 12.94 -7.04 -15.58
N ASP A 41 13.73 -7.25 -14.53
CA ASP A 41 15.12 -7.75 -14.62
C ASP A 41 15.23 -9.15 -15.26
N LYS A 42 14.11 -9.88 -15.35
CA LYS A 42 14.04 -11.24 -15.91
C LYS A 42 13.55 -11.26 -17.36
N LEU A 43 13.29 -10.11 -17.97
CA LEU A 43 12.86 -10.05 -19.37
C LEU A 43 14.02 -10.40 -20.32
N PRO A 44 13.73 -11.08 -21.46
CA PRO A 44 12.40 -11.45 -21.95
C PRO A 44 11.85 -12.79 -21.42
N SER A 45 12.66 -13.64 -20.80
CA SER A 45 12.24 -14.99 -20.39
C SER A 45 11.18 -14.99 -19.27
N GLY A 46 11.09 -13.93 -18.48
CA GLY A 46 10.13 -13.72 -17.40
C GLY A 46 8.85 -12.96 -17.78
N PHE A 47 8.51 -12.85 -19.07
CA PHE A 47 7.39 -12.02 -19.53
C PHE A 47 6.05 -12.28 -18.81
N PRO A 48 5.60 -13.53 -18.56
CA PRO A 48 4.34 -13.75 -17.85
C PRO A 48 4.33 -13.16 -16.45
N ALA A 49 5.43 -13.32 -15.69
CA ALA A 49 5.54 -12.77 -14.34
C ALA A 49 5.58 -11.24 -14.34
N PHE A 50 6.19 -10.63 -15.37
CA PHE A 50 6.19 -9.18 -15.55
C PHE A 50 4.81 -8.64 -15.90
N ALA A 51 4.07 -9.32 -16.80
CA ALA A 51 2.69 -8.96 -17.14
C ALA A 51 1.77 -9.02 -15.91
N GLU A 52 1.91 -10.05 -15.07
CA GLU A 52 1.18 -10.13 -13.79
C GLU A 52 1.56 -8.99 -12.83
N ALA A 53 2.83 -8.62 -12.76
CA ALA A 53 3.27 -7.51 -11.92
C ALA A 53 2.69 -6.16 -12.39
N ILE A 54 2.62 -5.94 -13.71
CA ILE A 54 1.95 -4.78 -14.31
C ILE A 54 0.46 -4.77 -13.94
N HIS A 55 -0.22 -5.91 -14.12
CA HIS A 55 -1.64 -6.03 -13.79
C HIS A 55 -1.90 -5.74 -12.30
N ALA A 56 -1.08 -6.29 -11.41
CA ALA A 56 -1.18 -6.02 -9.97
C ALA A 56 -0.99 -4.53 -9.65
N ASN A 57 -0.01 -3.87 -10.27
CA ASN A 57 0.20 -2.42 -10.11
C ASN A 57 -1.02 -1.61 -10.56
N ARG A 58 -1.57 -1.93 -11.74
CA ARG A 58 -2.78 -1.28 -12.26
C ARG A 58 -3.96 -1.45 -11.29
N ALA A 59 -4.16 -2.65 -10.76
CA ALA A 59 -5.23 -2.93 -9.80
C ALA A 59 -5.13 -2.07 -8.52
N VAL A 60 -3.91 -1.88 -7.99
CA VAL A 60 -3.69 -0.99 -6.84
C VAL A 60 -4.10 0.44 -7.17
N TRP A 61 -3.67 0.97 -8.30
CA TRP A 61 -4.00 2.34 -8.70
C TRP A 61 -5.49 2.53 -9.01
N THR A 62 -6.13 1.56 -9.66
CA THR A 62 -7.59 1.57 -9.86
C THR A 62 -8.34 1.61 -8.53
N HIS A 63 -7.90 0.82 -7.54
CA HIS A 63 -8.51 0.84 -6.22
C HIS A 63 -8.34 2.21 -5.56
N LEU A 64 -7.13 2.76 -5.57
CA LEU A 64 -6.87 4.10 -5.00
C LEU A 64 -7.69 5.19 -5.70
N ALA A 65 -7.83 5.13 -7.02
CA ALA A 65 -8.67 6.05 -7.78
C ALA A 65 -10.13 6.02 -7.31
N SER A 66 -10.68 4.82 -7.06
CA SER A 66 -12.03 4.70 -6.51
C SER A 66 -12.16 5.29 -5.11
N GLN A 67 -11.14 5.11 -4.26
CA GLN A 67 -11.13 5.64 -2.89
C GLN A 67 -11.04 7.17 -2.84
N VAL A 68 -10.29 7.80 -3.75
CA VAL A 68 -10.15 9.27 -3.81
C VAL A 68 -11.26 9.97 -4.59
N ALA A 69 -12.07 9.20 -5.32
CA ALA A 69 -13.29 9.66 -5.97
C ALA A 69 -14.47 9.76 -5.00
N ASP A 70 -14.40 9.10 -3.84
CA ASP A 70 -15.40 9.20 -2.77
C ASP A 70 -15.44 10.63 -2.20
N ASP A 71 -16.66 11.13 -1.96
CA ASP A 71 -16.89 12.46 -1.37
C ASP A 71 -16.51 12.51 0.11
N ASP A 72 -16.56 11.37 0.81
CA ASP A 72 -16.15 11.24 2.22
C ASP A 72 -14.62 11.16 2.40
N ASN A 73 -13.84 11.20 1.30
CA ASN A 73 -12.40 11.16 1.36
C ASN A 73 -11.81 12.45 1.96
N ALA A 74 -11.16 12.32 3.12
CA ALA A 74 -10.60 13.44 3.88
C ALA A 74 -9.31 14.06 3.30
N LEU A 75 -8.77 13.55 2.19
CA LEU A 75 -7.61 14.14 1.54
C LEU A 75 -7.97 15.46 0.84
N SER A 76 -6.97 16.33 0.65
CA SER A 76 -7.17 17.56 -0.10
C SER A 76 -7.54 17.27 -1.56
N LYS A 77 -8.33 18.16 -2.17
CA LYS A 77 -8.71 18.05 -3.59
C LYS A 77 -7.51 17.92 -4.53
N ASP A 78 -6.43 18.64 -4.24
CA ASP A 78 -5.18 18.57 -5.01
C ASP A 78 -4.54 17.17 -4.91
N LEU A 79 -4.46 16.59 -3.71
CA LEU A 79 -3.88 15.26 -3.53
C LEU A 79 -4.73 14.17 -4.18
N ARG A 80 -6.06 14.25 -4.05
CA ARG A 80 -6.99 13.35 -4.74
C ARG A 80 -6.80 13.40 -6.26
N ALA A 81 -6.69 14.59 -6.84
CA ALA A 81 -6.46 14.77 -8.27
C ALA A 81 -5.12 14.16 -8.73
N ARG A 82 -4.04 14.33 -7.96
CA ARG A 82 -2.73 13.72 -8.27
C ARG A 82 -2.78 12.20 -8.22
N ILE A 83 -3.45 11.62 -7.22
CA ILE A 83 -3.62 10.16 -7.10
C ILE A 83 -4.44 9.63 -8.27
N PHE A 84 -5.52 10.32 -8.64
CA PHE A 84 -6.34 9.97 -9.80
C PHE A 84 -5.53 10.01 -11.10
N TYR A 85 -4.72 11.05 -11.29
CA TYR A 85 -3.84 11.17 -12.46
C TYR A 85 -2.82 10.02 -12.54
N LEU A 86 -2.24 9.57 -11.42
CA LEU A 86 -1.34 8.41 -11.41
C LEU A 86 -2.06 7.12 -11.81
N ALA A 87 -3.33 6.97 -11.45
CA ALA A 87 -4.12 5.82 -11.88
C ALA A 87 -4.45 5.85 -13.36
N GLU A 88 -4.73 7.02 -13.90
CA GLU A 88 -4.88 7.22 -15.34
C GLU A 88 -3.59 6.87 -16.09
N PHE A 89 -2.45 7.40 -15.63
CA PHE A 89 -1.13 7.15 -16.21
C PHE A 89 -0.76 5.65 -16.27
N THR A 90 -1.16 4.85 -15.28
CA THR A 90 -0.84 3.42 -15.26
C THR A 90 -1.81 2.57 -16.10
N SER A 91 -2.96 3.13 -16.48
CA SER A 91 -4.00 2.44 -17.23
C SER A 91 -3.85 2.59 -18.75
N PHE A 92 -3.36 3.76 -19.19
CA PHE A 92 -2.99 4.03 -20.58
C PHE A 92 -1.61 3.46 -20.94
#